data_AF-A0A433D172-F1
#
_entry.id   AF-A0A433D172-F1
#
_cell.length_a   1.000
_cell.length_b   1.000
_cell.length_c   1.000
_cell.angle_alpha   90.00
_cell.angle_beta   90.00
_cell.angle_gamma   90.00
#
_symmetry.space_group_name_H-M   'P 1'
#
loop_
_entity.id
_entity.type
_entity.pdbx_description
1 polymer ?
#
loop_
_entity_poly.entity_id
_entity_poly.type
_entity_poly.pdbx_seq_one_letter_code
_entity_poly.pdbx_strand_id
1 'polypeptide(L)' 'MVVDERYAGHKAVIAYFRDVDGVDCTYPHFLDALRDIILESPPFTEDWGGLDGIWYDRYVRQANKAHKKVGFL' A
#
# COMPACT_ATOMS: atom_id res chain seq x y z
N MET A 1 9.89 12.08 -18.14
CA MET A 1 10.33 12.24 -16.74
C MET A 1 9.74 11.09 -15.95
N VAL A 2 10.55 10.09 -15.61
CA VAL A 2 10.11 9.05 -14.66
C VAL A 2 10.10 9.73 -13.31
N VAL A 3 8.91 10.00 -12.78
CA VAL A 3 8.79 10.52 -11.43
C VAL A 3 9.25 9.39 -10.52
N ASP A 4 10.45 9.52 -9.96
CA ASP A 4 11.18 8.50 -9.21
C ASP A 4 10.33 7.98 -8.05
N GLU A 5 9.61 6.89 -8.29
CA GLU A 5 8.83 6.20 -7.27
C GLU A 5 9.70 5.15 -6.61
N ARG A 6 9.70 5.13 -5.28
CA ARG A 6 10.47 4.18 -4.47
C ARG A 6 10.21 2.71 -4.84
N TYR A 7 9.02 2.43 -5.36
CA TYR A 7 8.62 1.19 -6.03
C TYR A 7 7.32 1.48 -6.83
N ALA A 8 6.98 0.62 -7.80
CA ALA A 8 5.76 0.77 -8.59
C ALA A 8 4.49 0.72 -7.72
N GLY A 9 3.67 1.78 -7.78
CA GLY A 9 2.46 1.92 -6.96
C GLY A 9 2.70 2.63 -5.62
N HIS A 10 3.92 3.11 -5.34
CA HIS A 10 4.24 3.78 -4.08
C HIS A 10 3.39 5.03 -3.84
N LYS A 11 3.15 5.86 -4.86
CA LYS A 11 2.29 7.04 -4.68
C LYS A 11 0.85 6.68 -4.35
N ALA A 12 0.33 5.60 -4.92
CA ALA A 12 -1.02 5.13 -4.67
C ALA A 12 -1.17 4.62 -3.22
N VAL A 13 -0.18 3.89 -2.72
CA VAL A 13 -0.12 3.49 -1.31
C VAL A 13 -0.12 4.74 -0.41
N ILE A 14 0.69 5.75 -0.70
CA ILE A 14 0.69 6.99 0.09
C ILE A 14 -0.67 7.71 0.04
N ALA A 15 -1.30 7.78 -1.13
CA ALA A 15 -2.61 8.40 -1.29
C ALA A 15 -3.69 7.66 -0.51
N TYR A 16 -3.72 6.32 -0.59
CA TYR A 16 -4.63 5.49 0.20
C TYR A 16 -4.56 5.82 1.70
N PHE A 17 -3.36 5.84 2.28
CA PHE A 17 -3.18 6.14 3.71
C PHE A 17 -3.38 7.62 4.08
N ARG A 18 -3.49 8.53 3.10
CA ARG A 18 -3.86 9.93 3.32
C ARG A 18 -5.38 10.09 3.35
N ASP A 19 -6.07 9.34 2.49
CA ASP A 19 -7.49 9.54 2.19
C ASP A 19 -8.41 8.58 2.95
N VAL A 20 -7.89 7.45 3.46
CA VAL A 20 -8.63 6.46 4.25
C VAL A 20 -8.39 6.66 5.74
N ASP A 21 -9.48 6.73 6.50
CA ASP A 21 -9.45 6.87 7.96
C ASP A 21 -8.82 5.64 8.64
N GLY A 22 -8.18 5.88 9.79
CA GLY A 22 -7.40 4.85 10.50
C GLY A 22 -8.23 3.63 10.97
N VAL A 23 -9.54 3.78 11.15
CA VAL A 23 -10.45 2.69 11.55
C VAL A 23 -10.78 1.77 10.37
N ASP A 24 -10.90 2.34 9.16
CA ASP A 24 -11.23 1.61 7.93
C ASP A 24 -9.98 1.10 7.20
N CYS A 25 -8.80 1.52 7.66
CA CYS A 25 -7.52 1.14 7.11
C CYS A 25 -7.12 -0.30 7.47
N THR A 26 -7.85 -1.28 6.92
CA THR A 26 -7.55 -2.72 7.03
C THR A 26 -6.86 -3.24 5.76
N TYR A 27 -6.16 -4.37 5.88
CA TYR A 27 -5.49 -4.99 4.71
C TYR A 27 -6.46 -5.44 3.60
N PRO A 28 -7.63 -6.06 3.90
CA PRO A 28 -8.61 -6.36 2.85
C PRO A 28 -9.13 -5.12 2.12
N HIS A 29 -9.39 -4.02 2.85
CA HIS A 29 -9.81 -2.76 2.24
C HIS A 29 -8.70 -2.15 1.36
N PHE A 30 -7.45 -2.26 1.80
CA PHE A 30 -6.28 -1.87 1.01
C PHE A 30 -6.17 -2.65 -0.31
N LEU A 31 -6.33 -3.97 -0.26
CA LEU A 31 -6.30 -4.83 -1.46
C LEU A 31 -7.43 -4.48 -2.42
N ASP A 32 -8.63 -4.22 -1.91
CA ASP A 32 -9.77 -3.86 -2.74
C ASP A 32 -9.57 -2.49 -3.41
N ALA A 33 -9.17 -1.48 -2.63
CA ALA A 33 -8.98 -0.12 -3.10
C ALA A 33 -7.83 0.02 -4.11
N LEU A 34 -6.79 -0.81 -4.02
CA LEU A 34 -5.62 -0.75 -4.89
C LEU A 34 -5.53 -1.92 -5.87
N ARG A 35 -6.60 -2.69 -6.06
CA ARG A 35 -6.63 -3.89 -6.91
C ARG A 35 -6.01 -3.68 -8.29
N ASP A 36 -6.46 -2.69 -9.03
CA ASP A 36 -6.00 -2.45 -10.40
C ASP A 36 -4.50 -2.11 -10.42
N ILE A 37 -4.06 -1.29 -9.45
CA ILE A 37 -2.67 -0.89 -9.31
C ILE A 37 -1.80 -2.09 -8.94
N ILE A 38 -2.28 -2.98 -8.07
CA ILE A 38 -1.60 -4.23 -7.71
C ILE A 38 -1.40 -5.12 -8.92
N LEU A 39 -2.42 -5.25 -9.77
CA LEU A 39 -2.39 -6.08 -10.97
C LEU A 39 -1.52 -5.50 -12.08
N GLU A 40 -1.42 -4.17 -12.19
CA GLU A 40 -0.64 -3.48 -13.23
C GLU A 40 0.80 -3.16 -12.81
N SER A 41 1.11 -3.19 -11.51
CA SER A 41 2.42 -2.78 -10.98
C SER A 41 3.36 -3.96 -10.76
N PRO A 42 4.66 -3.83 -11.13
CA PRO A 42 5.67 -4.80 -10.75
C PRO A 42 5.80 -5.01 -9.22
N PRO A 43 6.09 -6.25 -8.79
CA PRO A 43 6.24 -7.43 -9.62
C PRO A 43 4.88 -8.05 -9.95
N PHE A 44 4.48 -7.99 -11.21
CA PHE A 44 3.44 -8.88 -11.70
C PHE A 44 4.02 -10.29 -11.75
N THR A 45 3.37 -11.23 -11.06
CA THR A 45 3.84 -12.61 -10.96
C THR A 45 2.63 -13.53 -10.87
N GLU A 46 2.74 -14.72 -11.45
CA GLU A 46 1.75 -15.80 -11.29
C GLU A 46 1.82 -16.44 -9.89
N ASP A 47 2.89 -16.16 -9.14
CA ASP A 47 2.99 -16.48 -7.71
C ASP A 47 2.18 -15.48 -6.88
N TRP A 48 0.88 -15.78 -6.73
CA TRP A 48 -0.06 -14.99 -5.94
C TRP A 48 0.37 -14.82 -4.47
N GLY A 49 1.06 -15.80 -3.89
CA GLY A 49 1.56 -15.72 -2.52
C GLY A 49 2.72 -14.74 -2.39
N GLY A 50 3.65 -14.77 -3.35
CA GLY A 50 4.72 -13.77 -3.47
C GLY A 50 4.18 -12.35 -3.71
N LEU A 51 3.17 -12.21 -4.57
CA LEU A 51 2.51 -10.93 -4.82
C LEU A 51 1.85 -10.37 -3.55
N ASP A 52 1.02 -11.17 -2.88
CA ASP A 52 0.34 -10.80 -1.63
C ASP A 52 1.36 -10.40 -0.54
N GLY A 53 2.41 -11.20 -0.35
CA GLY A 53 3.46 -10.91 0.63
C GLY A 53 4.14 -9.56 0.40
N ILE A 54 4.43 -9.20 -0.87
CA ILE A 54 5.06 -7.91 -1.21
C ILE A 54 4.13 -6.74 -0.91
N TRP A 55 2.84 -6.85 -1.24
CA TRP A 55 1.87 -5.79 -1.00
C TRP A 55 1.49 -5.65 0.47
N TYR A 56 1.45 -6.76 1.20
CA TYR A 56 1.34 -6.76 2.66
C TYR A 56 2.52 -6.01 3.32
N ASP A 57 3.75 -6.27 2.87
CA ASP A 57 4.94 -5.58 3.37
C ASP A 57 4.86 -4.06 3.14
N ARG A 58 4.36 -3.64 1.98
CA ARG A 58 4.12 -2.22 1.64
C ARG A 58 3.07 -1.60 2.55
N TYR A 59 1.95 -2.30 2.75
CA TYR A 59 0.87 -1.91 3.67
C TYR A 59 1.39 -1.73 5.10
N VAL A 60 2.03 -2.74 5.68
CA VAL A 60 2.53 -2.72 7.07
C VAL A 60 3.52 -1.59 7.30
N ARG A 61 4.45 -1.36 6.36
CA ARG A 61 5.42 -0.26 6.45
C ARG A 61 4.75 1.10 6.49
N GLN A 62 3.66 1.29 5.76
CA GLN A 62 2.97 2.57 5.72
C GLN A 62 1.98 2.73 6.88
N ALA A 63 1.26 1.67 7.25
CA ALA A 63 0.41 1.63 8.44
C ALA A 63 1.21 1.99 9.70
N ASN A 64 2.39 1.38 9.89
CA ASN A 64 3.27 1.69 11.03
C ASN A 64 3.73 3.16 11.06
N LYS A 65 3.85 3.82 9.91
CA LYS A 65 4.16 5.26 9.87
C LYS A 65 2.93 6.11 10.17
N ALA A 66 1.75 5.71 9.69
CA ALA A 66 0.49 6.39 9.97
C ALA A 66 0.15 6.32 11.46
N HIS A 67 0.25 5.14 12.09
CA HIS A 67 0.05 4.97 13.53
C HIS A 67 1.07 5.77 14.37
N LYS A 68 2.34 5.88 13.93
CA LYS A 68 3.33 6.74 14.58
C LYS A 68 3.01 8.23 14.50
N LYS A 69 2.24 8.69 13.52
CA LYS A 69 1.77 10.09 13.46
C LYS A 69 0.62 10.38 14.42
N VAL A 70 -0.16 9.36 14.81
CA VAL A 70 -1.31 9.51 15.72
C VAL A 70 -0.90 9.43 17.20
N GLY A 71 0.32 8.96 17.50
CA GLY A 71 0.86 8.87 18.86
C GLY A 71 1.91 9.93 19.18
N PHE A 72 1.46 11.14 19.53
CA PHE A 72 1.94 12.01 20.63
C PHE A 72 1.15 13.34 20.58
N LEU A 73 -0.08 13.29 21.11
CA LEU A 73 -0.79 14.41 21.73
C LEU A 73 -1.34 13.90 23.06
#